data_AF-A0A425VW54-F1
#
_entry.id   AF-A0A425VW54-F1
#
_cell.length_a   1.000
_cell.length_b   1.000
_cell.length_c   1.000
_cell.angle_alpha   90.00
_cell.angle_beta   90.00
_cell.angle_gamma   90.00
#
_symmetry.space_group_name_H-M   'P 1'
#
loop_
_entity.id
_entity.type
_entity.pdbx_description
1 polymer ?
#
loop_
_entity_poly.entity_id
_entity_poly.type
_entity_poly.pdbx_seq_one_letter_code
_entity_poly.pdbx_strand_id
1 'polypeptide(L)'
;MVNIRMDPETKKGMEETCRDLGMSMTTAFVIYARKVAREHRIPFEVSVDPFYSDENQAHLRQAKADLDAGHSIVHELAADDGAE
;
A
#
# COMPACT_ATOMS: atom_id res chain seq x y z
N MET A 1 -14.30 17.24 18.56
CA MET A 1 -12.84 17.21 18.35
C MET A 1 -12.40 15.75 18.42
N VAL A 2 -11.70 15.25 17.42
CA VAL A 2 -11.15 13.88 17.40
C VAL A 2 -9.65 13.99 17.69
N ASN A 3 -9.16 13.24 18.67
CA ASN A 3 -7.73 13.17 18.97
C ASN A 3 -7.23 11.77 18.59
N ILE A 4 -6.30 11.71 17.63
CA ILE A 4 -5.74 10.46 17.10
C ILE A 4 -4.30 10.35 17.59
N ARG A 5 -4.00 9.28 18.34
CA ARG A 5 -2.63 8.95 18.72
C ARG A 5 -1.96 8.22 17.56
N MET A 6 -0.78 8.67 17.20
CA MET A 6 0.07 8.10 16.15
C MET A 6 1.49 8.06 16.67
N ASP A 7 2.23 7.03 16.29
CA ASP A 7 3.67 7.03 16.49
C ASP A 7 4.33 8.12 15.61
N PRO A 8 5.54 8.59 15.96
CA PRO A 8 6.18 9.69 15.25
C PRO A 8 6.51 9.38 13.78
N GLU A 9 6.81 8.13 13.44
CA GLU A 9 7.22 7.73 12.10
C GLU A 9 6.02 7.73 11.15
N THR A 10 4.91 7.11 11.56
CA THR A 10 3.64 7.11 10.82
C THR A 10 3.13 8.54 10.61
N LYS A 11 3.20 9.38 11.65
CA LYS A 11 2.78 10.78 11.54
C LYS A 11 3.60 11.54 10.51
N LYS A 12 4.93 11.38 10.54
CA LYS A 12 5.84 12.05 9.60
C LYS A 12 5.55 11.61 8.15
N GLY A 13 5.43 10.31 7.89
CA GLY A 13 5.13 9.79 6.56
C GLY A 13 3.77 10.29 6.03
N MET A 14 2.76 10.36 6.89
CA MET A 14 1.45 10.91 6.53
C MET A 14 1.50 12.42 6.24
N GLU A 15 2.26 13.20 7.02
CA GLU A 15 2.45 14.64 6.79
C GLU A 15 3.16 14.94 5.46
N GLU A 16 4.21 14.19 5.14
CA GLU A 16 4.94 14.30 3.88
C GLU A 16 4.03 13.96 2.70
N THR A 17 3.34 12.82 2.77
CA THR A 17 2.41 12.39 1.71
C THR A 17 1.28 13.40 1.49
N CYS A 18 0.66 13.92 2.55
CA CYS A 18 -0.39 14.92 2.42
C CYS A 18 0.12 16.20 1.75
N ARG A 19 1.36 16.61 2.06
CA ARG A 19 2.01 17.79 1.46
C ARG A 19 2.24 17.61 -0.03
N ASP A 20 2.73 16.45 -0.44
CA ASP A 20 2.94 16.12 -1.86
C ASP A 20 1.63 16.08 -2.63
N LEU A 21 0.55 15.64 -1.99
CA LEU A 21 -0.81 15.68 -2.52
C LEU A 21 -1.48 17.07 -2.44
N GLY A 22 -0.80 18.08 -1.90
CA GLY A 22 -1.32 19.45 -1.79
C GLY A 22 -2.47 19.62 -0.80
N MET A 23 -2.56 18.77 0.24
CA MET A 23 -3.62 18.83 1.24
C MET A 23 -3.11 18.73 2.68
N SER A 24 -3.95 19.11 3.64
CA SER A 24 -3.64 18.95 5.06
C SER A 24 -4.01 17.54 5.55
N MET A 25 -3.38 17.07 6.63
CA MET A 25 -3.80 15.83 7.30
C MET A 25 -5.28 15.86 7.70
N THR A 26 -5.77 17.01 8.17
CA THR A 26 -7.19 17.18 8.53
C THR A 26 -8.09 16.97 7.33
N THR A 27 -7.71 17.49 6.16
CA THR A 27 -8.46 17.28 4.90
C THR A 27 -8.51 15.79 4.55
N ALA A 28 -7.37 15.08 4.64
CA ALA A 28 -7.32 13.65 4.38
C ALA A 28 -8.24 12.85 5.32
N PHE A 29 -8.25 13.16 6.62
CA PHE A 29 -9.17 12.53 7.57
C PHE A 29 -10.64 12.81 7.27
N VAL A 30 -10.97 14.03 6.85
CA VAL A 30 -12.35 14.38 6.48
C VAL A 30 -12.79 13.59 5.24
N ILE A 31 -11.91 13.43 4.24
CA ILE A 31 -12.21 12.61 3.05
C ILE A 31 -12.46 11.16 3.46
N TYR A 32 -11.58 10.58 4.27
CA TYR A 32 -11.74 9.23 4.82
C TYR A 32 -13.08 9.08 5.55
N ALA A 33 -13.37 9.97 6.50
CA ALA A 33 -14.60 9.91 7.29
C ALA A 33 -15.86 10.04 6.43
N ARG A 34 -15.86 10.91 5.41
CA ARG A 34 -16.98 11.05 4.46
C ARG A 34 -17.20 9.77 3.66
N LYS A 35 -16.12 9.14 3.20
CA LYS A 35 -16.19 7.89 2.43
C LYS A 35 -16.74 6.74 3.29
N VAL A 36 -16.25 6.60 4.52
CA VAL A 36 -16.78 5.62 5.51
C VAL A 36 -18.26 5.86 5.79
N ALA A 37 -18.65 7.11 6.06
CA ALA A 37 -20.04 7.44 6.39
C ALA A 37 -21.00 7.17 5.24
N ARG A 38 -20.57 7.34 3.98
CA ARG A 38 -21.39 7.09 2.80
C ARG A 38 -21.52 5.62 2.45
N GLU A 39 -20.44 4.85 2.64
CA GLU A 39 -20.37 3.45 2.17
C GLU A 39 -20.54 2.43 3.29
N HIS A 40 -20.69 2.89 4.54
CA HIS A 40 -20.85 2.05 5.73
C HIS A 40 -19.79 0.94 5.87
N ARG A 41 -18.56 1.21 5.39
CA ARG A 41 -17.41 0.31 5.44
C ARG A 41 -16.11 1.10 5.42
N ILE A 42 -15.01 0.44 5.79
CA ILE A 42 -13.67 1.02 5.64
C ILE A 42 -13.32 1.08 4.14
N PRO A 43 -12.87 2.24 3.61
CA PRO A 43 -12.62 2.44 2.18
C PRO A 43 -11.27 1.89 1.69
N PHE A 44 -10.80 0.83 2.32
CA PHE A 44 -9.65 0.02 1.94
C PHE A 44 -9.82 -1.35 2.59
N GLU A 45 -9.15 -2.35 2.03
CA GLU A 45 -9.11 -3.68 2.63
C GLU A 45 -8.28 -3.64 3.92
N VAL A 46 -8.80 -4.23 4.98
CA VAL A 46 -8.10 -4.37 6.25
C VAL A 46 -7.76 -5.83 6.41
N SER A 47 -6.58 -6.22 5.94
CA SER A 47 -6.03 -7.57 6.11
C SER A 47 -4.67 -7.49 6.79
N VAL A 48 -4.29 -8.59 7.45
CA VAL A 48 -2.88 -8.81 7.81
C VAL A 48 -2.22 -9.24 6.51
N ASP A 49 -1.49 -8.33 5.87
CA ASP A 49 -1.06 -8.49 4.49
C ASP A 49 -0.21 -9.77 4.32
N PRO A 50 -0.70 -10.80 3.58
CA PRO A 50 0.08 -12.00 3.30
C PRO A 50 1.29 -11.71 2.40
N PHE A 51 1.30 -10.59 1.65
CA PHE A 51 2.43 -10.19 0.81
C PHE A 51 3.66 -9.82 1.64
N TYR A 52 3.48 -9.17 2.79
CA TYR A 52 4.58 -8.88 3.72
C TYR A 52 4.77 -9.97 4.78
N SER A 53 4.16 -11.15 4.60
CA SER A 53 4.49 -12.29 5.46
C SER A 53 5.98 -12.65 5.35
N ASP A 54 6.56 -13.12 6.45
CA ASP A 54 7.98 -13.50 6.50
C ASP A 54 8.33 -14.55 5.43
N GLU A 55 7.40 -15.47 5.16
CA GLU A 55 7.53 -16.49 4.12
C GLU A 55 7.57 -15.88 2.72
N ASN A 56 6.61 -15.00 2.39
CA ASN A 56 6.59 -14.36 1.07
C ASN A 56 7.80 -13.43 0.87
N GLN A 57 8.21 -12.69 1.91
CA GLN A 57 9.41 -11.85 1.86
C GLN A 57 10.70 -12.68 1.74
N ALA A 58 10.76 -13.87 2.34
CA ALA A 58 11.87 -14.81 2.13
C ALA A 58 11.90 -15.31 0.67
N HIS A 59 10.74 -15.67 0.11
CA HIS A 59 10.62 -16.08 -1.29
C HIS A 59 11.07 -14.97 -2.24
N LEU A 60 10.61 -13.72 -2.05
CA LEU A 60 11.01 -12.58 -2.87
C LEU A 60 12.52 -12.30 -2.80
N ARG A 61 13.13 -12.44 -1.62
CA ARG A 61 14.59 -12.30 -1.46
C ARG A 61 15.35 -13.40 -2.20
N GLN A 62 14.86 -14.63 -2.16
CA GLN A 62 15.46 -15.75 -2.90
C GLN A 62 15.34 -15.53 -4.42
N ALA A 63 14.14 -15.18 -4.90
CA ALA A 63 13.91 -14.87 -6.32
C ALA A 63 14.81 -13.72 -6.80
N LYS A 64 15.01 -12.68 -5.97
CA LYS A 64 15.96 -11.61 -6.26
C LYS A 64 17.41 -12.12 -6.35
N ALA A 65 17.84 -12.97 -5.41
CA ALA A 65 19.19 -13.53 -5.44
C ALA A 65 19.43 -14.41 -6.68
N ASP A 66 18.43 -15.20 -7.08
CA ASP A 66 18.49 -16.03 -8.29
C ASP A 66 18.51 -15.17 -9.57
N LEU A 67 17.79 -14.06 -9.60
CA LEU A 67 17.87 -13.06 -10.65
C LEU A 67 19.26 -12.41 -10.73
N ASP A 68 19.79 -11.96 -9.59
CA ASP A 68 21.11 -11.34 -9.52
C ASP A 68 22.23 -12.34 -9.89
N ALA A 69 22.03 -13.64 -9.62
CA ALA A 69 22.92 -14.73 -10.02
C ALA A 69 22.79 -15.14 -11.51
N GLY A 70 21.84 -14.55 -12.25
CA GLY A 70 21.61 -14.86 -13.67
C GLY A 70 20.84 -16.15 -13.93
N HIS A 71 20.20 -16.74 -12.90
CA HIS A 71 19.40 -17.95 -12.98
C HIS A 71 17.92 -17.68 -13.28
N SER A 72 17.60 -16.52 -13.87
CA SER A 72 16.23 -16.15 -14.21
C SER A 72 15.94 -16.27 -15.69
N ILE A 73 14.77 -16.79 -15.99
CA ILE A 73 14.19 -16.84 -17.34
C ILE A 73 13.31 -15.61 -17.52
N VAL A 74 13.69 -14.77 -18.51
CA VAL A 74 12.88 -13.61 -18.88
C VAL A 74 11.65 -14.11 -19.62
N HIS A 75 10.49 -13.95 -18.99
CA HIS A 75 9.21 -14.13 -19.67
C HIS A 75 8.73 -12.76 -20.14
N GLU A 76 8.39 -12.68 -21.43
CA GLU A 76 7.71 -11.51 -21.97
C GLU A 76 6.34 -11.40 -21.28
N LEU A 77 5.95 -10.18 -20.91
CA LEU A 77 4.61 -9.93 -20.37
C LEU A 77 3.62 -10.43 -21.43
N ALA A 78 2.87 -11.48 -21.11
CA ALA A 78 1.74 -11.87 -21.93
C ALA A 78 0.86 -10.64 -22.05
N ALA A 79 0.62 -10.19 -23.29
CA ALA A 79 -0.40 -9.18 -23.52
C ALA A 79 -1.69 -9.75 -22.91
N ASP A 80 -2.21 -9.05 -21.90
CA ASP A 80 -3.60 -9.22 -21.50
C ASP A 80 -4.41 -8.70 -22.68
N ASP A 81 -4.65 -9.58 -23.66
CA ASP A 81 -5.62 -9.37 -24.72
C ASP A 81 -7.00 -9.34 -24.05
N GLY A 82 -7.33 -8.19 -23.47
CA GLY A 82 -8.66 -7.91 -22.97
C GLY A 82 -9.66 -7.98 -24.11
N ALA A 83 -10.38 -9.09 -24.20
CA ALA A 83 -11.67 -9.28 -24.86
C ALA A 83 -12.25 -10.63 -24.32
N GLU A 84 -13.41 -10.74 -23.67
CA GLU A 84 -14.65 -9.96 -23.62
C GLU A 84 -15.30 -10.08 -22.21
#